data_AF-A0A6L6LZL0-F1
#
_entry.id   AF-A0A6L6LZL0-F1
#
_cell.length_a   1.000
_cell.length_b   1.000
_cell.length_c   1.000
_cell.angle_alpha   90.00
_cell.angle_beta   90.00
_cell.angle_gamma   90.00
#
_symmetry.space_group_name_H-M   'P 1'
#
loop_
_entity.id
_entity.type
_entity.pdbx_description
1 polymer ?
#
loop_
_entity_poly.entity_id
_entity_poly.type
_entity_poly.pdbx_seq_one_letter_code
_entity_poly.pdbx_strand_id
1 'polypeptide(L)'
;MTGQEKLPDGLECCFKALAKAVFSEEGTVYFHRTFISFDGSDRTRVITRYANMAMEKGGDIAVAAKAVMIYPAIKWLLKAREIEAVIAALPEEAAQGDFCRLVGMQSMLVRLTGEKPEMRLQVRREFFERCQEFTDAIFKAVLESVYRKSTRKNMARPRLAMLLLGEDDGVAGQEEISTHTIKTYYPEIIEAVAAHSGEQIRTLMSGLMPDTGPKTAELAVLYHNTDLLLREYARIVRGYCADGQKLLGARENRYIEQRREQSVLVAEYVKLIRGAVEMTKDFPGSRGDIYTVLDALTSDGSDQKTDAELAREVCMSAASFSREKGRALSVLGAVLWGCDANALTDLLI
;
A
#
# COMPACT_ATOMS: atom_id res chain seq x y z
N MET A 1 2.22 -24.39 -53.23
CA MET A 1 2.04 -22.95 -53.02
C MET A 1 0.84 -22.75 -52.11
N THR A 2 1.06 -22.53 -50.82
CA THR A 2 0.01 -22.09 -49.89
C THR A 2 0.45 -20.72 -49.41
N GLY A 3 -0.16 -19.68 -49.96
CA GLY A 3 0.15 -18.30 -49.64
C GLY A 3 -0.18 -18.03 -48.18
N GLN A 4 0.82 -17.59 -47.42
CA GLN A 4 0.59 -16.92 -46.15
C GLN A 4 0.04 -15.53 -46.48
N GLU A 5 -1.28 -15.37 -46.38
CA GLU A 5 -1.88 -14.05 -46.24
C GLU A 5 -1.32 -13.45 -44.95
N LYS A 6 -0.43 -12.46 -45.08
CA LYS A 6 0.04 -11.66 -43.95
C LYS A 6 -1.16 -10.90 -43.40
N LEU A 7 -1.54 -11.18 -42.16
CA LEU A 7 -2.46 -10.32 -41.42
C LEU A 7 -1.88 -8.90 -41.36
N PRO A 8 -2.70 -7.85 -41.40
CA PRO A 8 -2.23 -6.48 -41.22
C PRO A 8 -1.45 -6.36 -39.90
N ASP A 9 -0.29 -5.70 -39.91
CA ASP A 9 0.68 -5.66 -38.80
C ASP A 9 0.07 -5.22 -37.45
N GLY A 10 -1.06 -4.50 -37.45
CA GLY A 10 -1.80 -4.10 -36.25
C GLY A 10 -2.69 -5.21 -35.65
N LEU A 11 -3.27 -6.08 -36.48
CA LEU A 11 -4.12 -7.18 -36.04
C LEU A 11 -3.30 -8.33 -35.46
N GLU A 12 -2.10 -8.58 -35.98
CA GLU A 12 -1.21 -9.62 -35.46
C GLU A 12 -0.74 -9.31 -34.02
N CYS A 13 -0.47 -8.03 -33.70
CA CYS A 13 -0.19 -7.60 -32.32
C CYS A 13 -1.38 -7.78 -31.39
N CYS A 14 -2.59 -7.44 -31.84
CA CYS A 14 -3.82 -7.66 -31.06
C CYS A 14 -4.07 -9.14 -30.81
N PHE A 15 -3.89 -10.00 -31.83
CA PHE A 15 -4.03 -11.45 -31.68
C PHE A 15 -2.93 -12.06 -30.82
N LYS A 16 -1.68 -11.57 -30.87
CA LYS A 16 -0.62 -12.01 -29.96
C LYS A 16 -0.89 -11.58 -28.52
N ALA A 17 -1.39 -10.37 -28.29
CA ALA A 17 -1.77 -9.89 -26.96
C ALA A 17 -2.95 -10.70 -26.41
N LEU A 18 -3.96 -10.96 -27.24
CA LEU A 18 -5.11 -11.79 -26.90
C LEU A 18 -4.70 -13.25 -26.64
N ALA A 19 -3.84 -13.80 -27.49
CA ALA A 19 -3.31 -15.15 -27.32
C ALA A 19 -2.45 -15.27 -26.05
N LYS A 20 -1.66 -14.25 -25.69
CA LYS A 20 -0.91 -14.23 -24.43
C LYS A 20 -1.84 -14.14 -23.21
N ALA A 21 -2.96 -13.42 -23.33
CA ALA A 21 -3.99 -13.33 -22.30
C ALA A 21 -4.84 -14.61 -22.17
N VAL A 22 -5.04 -15.36 -23.26
CA VAL A 22 -5.92 -16.56 -23.31
C VAL A 22 -5.14 -17.86 -23.10
N PHE A 23 -3.88 -17.93 -23.54
CA PHE A 23 -3.05 -19.15 -23.53
C PHE A 23 -1.87 -19.10 -22.54
N SER A 24 -1.76 -18.09 -21.66
CA SER A 24 -0.84 -18.22 -20.52
C SER A 24 -1.47 -19.19 -19.51
N GLU A 25 -1.08 -20.46 -19.62
CA GLU A 25 -1.19 -21.40 -18.51
C GLU A 25 -0.44 -20.78 -17.32
N GLU A 26 -1.18 -20.51 -16.24
CA GLU A 26 -0.82 -19.59 -15.14
C GLU A 26 -0.55 -18.15 -15.61
N GLY A 27 -1.56 -17.29 -15.45
CA GLY A 27 -1.56 -15.91 -15.94
C GLY A 27 -0.24 -15.19 -15.67
N THR A 28 0.48 -14.85 -16.73
CA THR A 28 1.80 -14.22 -16.61
C THR A 28 1.61 -12.81 -16.05
N VAL A 29 1.80 -12.67 -14.73
CA VAL A 29 1.70 -11.39 -14.03
C VAL A 29 2.76 -10.44 -14.59
N TYR A 30 2.30 -9.29 -15.10
CA TYR A 30 3.16 -8.28 -15.72
C TYR A 30 3.02 -6.95 -14.98
N PHE A 31 4.13 -6.36 -14.55
CA PHE A 31 4.12 -5.07 -13.90
C PHE A 31 3.86 -3.95 -14.90
N HIS A 32 2.83 -3.15 -14.63
CA HIS A 32 2.48 -1.94 -15.34
C HIS A 32 2.84 -0.68 -14.55
N ARG A 33 3.04 -0.79 -13.23
CA ARG A 33 3.44 0.30 -12.33
C ARG A 33 4.65 -0.07 -11.49
N THR A 34 5.13 0.90 -10.72
CA THR A 34 6.23 0.76 -9.78
C THR A 34 5.99 1.64 -8.55
N PHE A 35 6.44 1.19 -7.39
CA PHE A 35 6.56 2.00 -6.18
C PHE A 35 7.90 2.73 -6.10
N ILE A 36 8.84 2.42 -7.00
CA ILE A 36 10.19 2.98 -7.01
C ILE A 36 10.15 4.35 -7.68
N SER A 37 10.59 5.38 -6.95
CA SER A 37 10.71 6.76 -7.43
C SER A 37 12.18 7.20 -7.41
N PHE A 38 12.56 8.07 -8.36
CA PHE A 38 13.90 8.65 -8.45
C PHE A 38 13.78 10.17 -8.54
N ASP A 39 13.91 10.89 -7.43
CA ASP A 39 14.07 12.36 -7.36
C ASP A 39 13.22 13.17 -8.37
N GLY A 40 11.94 12.80 -8.54
CA GLY A 40 11.00 13.49 -9.43
C GLY A 40 11.04 13.07 -10.92
N SER A 41 11.96 12.20 -11.31
CA SER A 41 12.06 11.65 -12.66
C SER A 41 11.22 10.38 -12.85
N ASP A 42 10.33 10.38 -13.84
CA ASP A 42 9.55 9.19 -14.18
C ASP A 42 10.42 8.18 -14.93
N ARG A 43 10.69 7.04 -14.27
CA ARG A 43 11.43 5.90 -14.83
C ARG A 43 10.58 4.64 -14.88
N THR A 44 9.26 4.77 -14.69
CA THR A 44 8.32 3.64 -14.58
C THR A 44 8.49 2.64 -15.71
N ARG A 45 8.46 3.11 -16.96
CA ARG A 45 8.56 2.26 -18.16
C ARG A 45 9.85 1.43 -18.20
N VAL A 46 10.96 2.00 -17.76
CA VAL A 46 12.27 1.33 -17.81
C VAL A 46 12.35 0.29 -16.69
N ILE A 47 11.95 0.66 -15.47
CA ILE A 47 11.91 -0.25 -14.32
C ILE A 47 11.01 -1.44 -14.62
N THR A 48 9.75 -1.20 -15.02
CA THR A 48 8.79 -2.28 -15.26
C THR A 48 9.26 -3.19 -16.40
N ARG A 49 9.87 -2.64 -17.46
CA ARG A 49 10.47 -3.46 -18.52
C ARG A 49 11.49 -4.45 -17.98
N TYR A 50 12.47 -4.00 -17.18
CA TYR A 50 13.53 -4.88 -16.68
C TYR A 50 13.06 -5.80 -15.55
N ALA A 51 12.12 -5.34 -14.72
CA ALA A 51 11.44 -6.19 -13.74
C ALA A 51 10.74 -7.36 -14.43
N ASN A 52 9.97 -7.08 -15.48
CA ASN A 52 9.25 -8.12 -16.23
C ASN A 52 10.18 -9.06 -16.98
N MET A 53 11.29 -8.56 -17.54
CA MET A 53 12.33 -9.44 -18.12
C MET A 53 12.96 -10.37 -17.07
N ALA A 54 13.07 -9.93 -15.82
CA ALA A 54 13.52 -10.78 -14.71
C ALA A 54 12.43 -11.78 -14.28
N MET A 55 11.16 -11.37 -14.27
CA MET A 55 10.02 -12.27 -14.05
C MET A 55 9.97 -13.41 -15.09
N GLU A 56 10.23 -13.12 -16.36
CA GLU A 56 10.26 -14.11 -17.45
C GLU A 56 11.35 -15.18 -17.29
N LYS A 57 12.40 -14.92 -16.49
CA LYS A 57 13.44 -15.92 -16.19
C LYS A 57 12.99 -17.00 -15.20
N GLY A 58 11.91 -16.76 -14.46
CA GLY A 58 11.38 -17.71 -13.48
C GLY A 58 12.28 -17.92 -12.26
N GLY A 59 11.89 -18.89 -11.42
CA GLY A 59 12.64 -19.29 -10.22
C GLY A 59 12.90 -18.15 -9.25
N ASP A 60 14.07 -18.18 -8.60
CA ASP A 60 14.46 -17.17 -7.60
C ASP A 60 14.67 -15.77 -8.18
N ILE A 61 14.94 -15.66 -9.49
CA ILE A 61 15.11 -14.37 -10.17
C ILE A 61 13.76 -13.65 -10.24
N ALA A 62 12.69 -14.36 -10.61
CA ALA A 62 11.34 -13.80 -10.62
C ALA A 62 10.89 -13.42 -9.20
N VAL A 63 11.18 -14.27 -8.21
CA VAL A 63 10.89 -13.98 -6.80
C VAL A 63 11.60 -12.71 -6.35
N ALA A 64 12.91 -12.57 -6.60
CA ALA A 64 13.68 -11.40 -6.24
C ALA A 64 13.18 -10.13 -6.96
N ALA A 65 12.80 -10.23 -8.23
CA ALA A 65 12.24 -9.12 -8.99
C ALA A 65 10.93 -8.62 -8.37
N LYS A 66 9.99 -9.53 -8.08
CA LYS A 66 8.72 -9.20 -7.41
C LYS A 66 8.96 -8.59 -6.02
N ALA A 67 9.88 -9.16 -5.25
CA ALA A 67 10.25 -8.69 -3.93
C ALA A 67 10.81 -7.26 -3.94
N VAL A 68 11.73 -6.94 -4.84
CA VAL A 68 12.29 -5.58 -4.99
C VAL A 68 11.22 -4.59 -5.45
N MET A 69 10.32 -4.99 -6.36
CA MET A 69 9.25 -4.12 -6.85
C MET A 69 8.24 -3.73 -5.75
N ILE A 70 7.94 -4.63 -4.81
CA ILE A 70 6.99 -4.37 -3.72
C ILE A 70 7.66 -3.78 -2.46
N TYR A 71 8.98 -3.90 -2.33
CA TYR A 71 9.74 -3.46 -1.15
C TYR A 71 9.40 -2.03 -0.70
N PRO A 72 9.39 -1.00 -1.58
CA PRO A 72 9.13 0.37 -1.12
C PRO A 72 7.76 0.53 -0.45
N ALA A 73 6.73 -0.17 -0.95
CA ALA A 73 5.39 -0.13 -0.35
C ALA A 73 5.33 -0.86 0.99
N ILE A 74 6.00 -2.00 1.13
CA ILE A 74 6.05 -2.74 2.41
C ILE A 74 6.88 -1.96 3.45
N LYS A 75 8.01 -1.39 3.05
CA LYS A 75 8.81 -0.51 3.92
C LYS A 75 8.02 0.73 4.35
N TRP A 76 7.28 1.35 3.43
CA TRP A 76 6.38 2.45 3.77
C TRP A 76 5.30 1.99 4.76
N LEU A 77 4.71 0.82 4.55
CA LEU A 77 3.66 0.27 5.40
C LEU A 77 4.13 0.08 6.84
N LEU A 78 5.41 -0.28 7.07
CA LEU A 78 5.99 -0.38 8.42
C LEU A 78 5.90 0.91 9.25
N LYS A 79 5.73 2.09 8.63
CA LYS A 79 5.42 3.34 9.37
C LYS A 79 4.14 3.21 10.20
N ALA A 80 3.20 2.39 9.76
CA ALA A 80 1.93 2.14 10.44
C ALA A 80 2.02 1.00 11.46
N ARG A 81 3.18 0.37 11.66
CA ARG A 81 3.33 -0.78 12.58
C ARG A 81 2.78 -0.46 13.96
N GLU A 82 3.20 0.67 14.53
CA GLU A 82 2.65 1.19 15.79
C GLU A 82 1.46 2.08 15.50
N ILE A 83 0.34 1.87 16.20
CA ILE A 83 -0.90 2.59 15.91
C ILE A 83 -0.81 4.04 16.40
N GLU A 84 0.02 4.29 17.41
CA GLU A 84 0.40 5.61 17.88
C GLU A 84 1.04 6.45 16.77
N ALA A 85 1.85 5.82 15.89
CA ALA A 85 2.43 6.51 14.74
C ALA A 85 1.36 6.90 13.71
N VAL A 86 0.33 6.07 13.55
CA VAL A 86 -0.84 6.38 12.69
C VAL A 86 -1.60 7.59 13.23
N ILE A 87 -1.86 7.64 14.54
CA ILE A 87 -2.54 8.78 15.18
C ILE A 87 -1.67 10.04 15.14
N ALA A 88 -0.36 9.90 15.32
CA ALA A 88 0.59 11.01 15.29
C ALA A 88 0.81 11.61 13.90
N ALA A 89 0.34 10.97 12.82
CA ALA A 89 0.40 11.52 11.47
C ALA A 89 -0.51 12.75 11.28
N LEU A 90 -1.37 13.06 12.24
CA LEU A 90 -2.20 14.27 12.23
C LEU A 90 -1.36 15.54 12.48
N PRO A 91 -1.64 16.66 11.79
CA PRO A 91 -1.03 17.96 12.10
C PRO A 91 -1.32 18.38 13.55
N GLU A 92 -0.37 19.04 14.23
CA GLU A 92 -0.47 19.46 15.65
C GLU A 92 -1.74 20.28 15.95
N GLU A 93 -2.21 21.08 14.99
CA GLU A 93 -3.43 21.89 15.08
C GLU A 93 -4.72 21.04 15.18
N ALA A 94 -4.69 19.79 14.72
CA ALA A 94 -5.80 18.83 14.81
C ALA A 94 -5.74 17.95 16.08
N ALA A 95 -4.66 18.05 16.86
CA ALA A 95 -4.31 17.13 17.94
C ALA A 95 -4.48 17.74 19.35
N GLN A 96 -5.60 18.38 19.65
CA GLN A 96 -5.90 18.75 21.05
C GLN A 96 -6.62 17.61 21.79
N GLY A 97 -6.02 17.17 22.89
CA GLY A 97 -6.57 16.21 23.85
C GLY A 97 -5.70 14.97 24.01
N ASP A 98 -5.18 14.77 25.23
CA ASP A 98 -4.53 13.52 25.68
C ASP A 98 -5.57 12.39 25.76
N PHE A 99 -5.25 11.21 25.21
CA PHE A 99 -6.18 10.08 25.16
C PHE A 99 -5.50 8.71 25.36
N CYS A 100 -6.31 7.71 25.75
CA CYS A 100 -5.90 6.39 26.23
C CYS A 100 -6.41 5.25 25.32
N ARG A 101 -5.47 4.66 24.56
CA ARG A 101 -5.39 3.30 23.96
C ARG A 101 -6.67 2.59 23.47
N LEU A 102 -6.57 2.08 22.23
CA LEU A 102 -7.44 1.11 21.51
C LEU A 102 -8.05 -0.06 22.30
N VAL A 103 -7.42 -0.47 23.40
CA VAL A 103 -7.97 -1.48 24.32
C VAL A 103 -9.30 -1.00 24.92
N GLY A 104 -9.46 0.31 25.11
CA GLY A 104 -10.71 0.96 25.50
C GLY A 104 -11.80 0.83 24.45
N MET A 105 -11.48 1.02 23.17
CA MET A 105 -12.43 0.84 22.06
C MET A 105 -12.91 -0.60 21.95
N GLN A 106 -12.01 -1.57 22.03
CA GLN A 106 -12.39 -2.98 21.98
C GLN A 106 -13.32 -3.35 23.16
N SER A 107 -12.97 -2.94 24.37
CA SER A 107 -13.77 -3.20 25.58
C SER A 107 -15.15 -2.56 25.51
N MET A 108 -15.25 -1.38 24.88
CA MET A 108 -16.52 -0.66 24.73
C MET A 108 -17.39 -1.23 23.61
N LEU A 109 -16.81 -1.64 22.47
CA LEU A 109 -17.54 -2.36 21.44
C LEU A 109 -18.16 -3.64 22.01
N VAL A 110 -17.40 -4.42 22.79
CA VAL A 110 -17.94 -5.58 23.54
C VAL A 110 -19.14 -5.17 24.40
N ARG A 111 -19.03 -4.04 25.10
CA ARG A 111 -20.07 -3.53 25.99
C ARG A 111 -21.33 -3.07 25.25
N LEU A 112 -21.19 -2.51 24.05
CA LEU A 112 -22.31 -1.96 23.27
C LEU A 112 -22.99 -3.00 22.37
N THR A 113 -22.21 -3.90 21.76
CA THR A 113 -22.74 -4.88 20.80
C THR A 113 -22.99 -6.24 21.45
N GLY A 114 -22.43 -6.50 22.64
CA GLY A 114 -22.42 -7.83 23.27
C GLY A 114 -21.45 -8.81 22.59
N GLU A 115 -20.87 -8.42 21.46
CA GLU A 115 -19.92 -9.21 20.70
C GLU A 115 -18.51 -8.69 20.98
N LYS A 116 -17.59 -9.57 21.37
CA LYS A 116 -16.18 -9.21 21.43
C LYS A 116 -15.67 -9.08 20.01
N PRO A 117 -15.44 -7.87 19.47
CA PRO A 117 -14.77 -7.80 18.19
C PRO A 117 -13.40 -8.40 18.41
N GLU A 118 -13.08 -9.43 17.64
CA GLU A 118 -11.69 -9.76 17.39
C GLU A 118 -11.11 -8.58 16.62
N MET A 119 -10.75 -7.51 17.34
CA MET A 119 -9.70 -6.62 16.87
C MET A 119 -8.49 -7.53 16.78
N ARG A 120 -8.20 -8.03 15.58
CA ARG A 120 -7.12 -8.97 15.30
C ARG A 120 -5.77 -8.25 15.38
N LEU A 121 -5.56 -7.46 16.45
CA LEU A 121 -4.35 -6.71 16.73
C LEU A 121 -3.13 -7.62 16.79
N GLN A 122 -3.34 -8.88 17.22
CA GLN A 122 -2.32 -9.91 17.20
C GLN A 122 -1.96 -10.31 15.75
N VAL A 123 -2.95 -10.53 14.88
CA VAL A 123 -2.72 -10.83 13.45
C VAL A 123 -2.09 -9.62 12.73
N ARG A 124 -2.53 -8.41 13.07
CA ARG A 124 -1.93 -7.15 12.57
C ARG A 124 -0.46 -7.08 12.98
N ARG A 125 -0.15 -7.33 14.25
CA ARG A 125 1.23 -7.37 14.75
C ARG A 125 2.07 -8.40 14.01
N GLU A 126 1.58 -9.64 13.90
CA GLU A 126 2.25 -10.73 13.18
C GLU A 126 2.44 -10.41 11.68
N PHE A 127 1.51 -9.68 11.08
CA PHE A 127 1.68 -9.16 9.73
C PHE A 127 2.82 -8.16 9.64
N PHE A 128 2.85 -7.14 10.51
CA PHE A 128 3.94 -6.15 10.49
C PHE A 128 5.30 -6.74 10.89
N GLU A 129 5.35 -7.76 11.74
CA GLU A 129 6.56 -8.53 12.04
C GLU A 129 7.07 -9.25 10.77
N ARG A 130 6.19 -9.92 10.02
CA ARG A 130 6.54 -10.50 8.72
C ARG A 130 7.00 -9.45 7.72
N CYS A 131 6.37 -8.26 7.70
CA CYS A 131 6.82 -7.16 6.84
C CYS A 131 8.24 -6.72 7.18
N GLN A 132 8.56 -6.62 8.48
CA GLN A 132 9.89 -6.24 8.95
C GLN A 132 10.93 -7.29 8.57
N GLU A 133 10.64 -8.57 8.83
CA GLU A 133 11.53 -9.68 8.46
C GLU A 133 11.81 -9.70 6.95
N PHE A 134 10.78 -9.46 6.14
CA PHE A 134 10.88 -9.35 4.69
C PHE A 134 11.76 -8.18 4.25
N THR A 135 11.54 -6.97 4.78
CA THR A 135 12.36 -5.82 4.42
C THR A 135 13.81 -6.00 4.86
N ASP A 136 14.03 -6.53 6.07
CA ASP A 136 15.38 -6.75 6.60
C ASP A 136 16.15 -7.77 5.74
N ALA A 137 15.48 -8.85 5.31
CA ALA A 137 16.08 -9.86 4.45
C ALA A 137 16.50 -9.29 3.09
N ILE A 138 15.66 -8.49 2.44
CA ILE A 138 15.97 -7.89 1.13
C ILE A 138 17.06 -6.84 1.25
N PHE A 139 16.96 -5.96 2.25
CA PHE A 139 17.98 -4.94 2.51
C PHE A 139 19.36 -5.59 2.73
N LYS A 140 19.41 -6.62 3.59
CA LYS A 140 20.62 -7.40 3.82
C LYS A 140 21.13 -8.06 2.52
N ALA A 141 20.24 -8.66 1.73
CA ALA A 141 20.63 -9.29 0.47
C ALA A 141 21.26 -8.28 -0.50
N VAL A 142 20.68 -7.09 -0.66
CA VAL A 142 21.25 -6.02 -1.49
C VAL A 142 22.59 -5.55 -0.93
N LEU A 143 22.69 -5.34 0.38
CA LEU A 143 23.91 -4.88 1.04
C LEU A 143 25.09 -5.86 0.84
N GLU A 144 24.85 -7.16 1.07
CA GLU A 144 25.89 -8.20 0.99
C GLU A 144 26.24 -8.60 -0.45
N SER A 145 25.24 -8.65 -1.35
CA SER A 145 25.43 -9.13 -2.72
C SER A 145 25.87 -8.04 -3.70
N VAL A 146 25.51 -6.78 -3.45
CA VAL A 146 25.81 -5.65 -4.34
C VAL A 146 26.75 -4.65 -3.69
N TYR A 147 26.37 -4.10 -2.53
CA TYR A 147 27.08 -2.95 -1.96
C TYR A 147 28.50 -3.32 -1.48
N ARG A 148 28.63 -4.36 -0.64
CA ARG A 148 29.93 -4.80 -0.10
C ARG A 148 30.86 -5.42 -1.12
N LYS A 149 30.33 -5.90 -2.25
CA LYS A 149 31.13 -6.44 -3.36
C LYS A 149 31.55 -5.38 -4.38
N SER A 150 31.08 -4.14 -4.23
CA SER A 150 31.40 -3.05 -5.15
C SER A 150 32.75 -2.40 -4.81
N THR A 151 33.51 -2.02 -5.85
CA THR A 151 34.76 -1.27 -5.68
C THR A 151 34.47 0.22 -5.59
N ARG A 152 35.24 0.98 -4.80
CA ARG A 152 35.06 2.44 -4.58
C ARG A 152 35.08 3.29 -5.86
N LYS A 153 35.48 2.74 -7.01
CA LYS A 153 35.60 3.45 -8.29
C LYS A 153 34.31 3.44 -9.14
N ASN A 154 33.37 2.53 -8.89
CA ASN A 154 32.10 2.46 -9.63
C ASN A 154 30.93 2.32 -8.64
N MET A 155 30.29 3.45 -8.33
CA MET A 155 29.18 3.51 -7.38
C MET A 155 27.80 3.47 -8.05
N ALA A 156 27.71 3.42 -9.38
CA ALA A 156 26.43 3.48 -10.08
C ALA A 156 25.54 2.25 -9.79
N ARG A 157 26.13 1.04 -9.76
CA ARG A 157 25.44 -0.20 -9.40
C ARG A 157 24.95 -0.24 -7.95
N PRO A 158 25.80 -0.03 -6.92
CA PRO A 158 25.35 -0.04 -5.54
C PRO A 158 24.36 1.09 -5.23
N ARG A 159 24.53 2.28 -5.84
CA ARG A 159 23.58 3.38 -5.72
C ARG A 159 22.21 3.04 -6.30
N LEU A 160 22.17 2.49 -7.52
CA LEU A 160 20.91 2.01 -8.09
C LEU A 160 20.25 1.00 -7.16
N ALA A 161 21.01 0.06 -6.59
CA ALA A 161 20.45 -0.96 -5.71
C ALA A 161 19.81 -0.39 -4.44
N MET A 162 20.42 0.64 -3.82
CA MET A 162 19.82 1.33 -2.66
C MET A 162 18.55 2.11 -3.06
N LEU A 163 18.58 2.80 -4.20
CA LEU A 163 17.44 3.56 -4.70
C LEU A 163 16.25 2.66 -5.09
N LEU A 164 16.49 1.45 -5.60
CA LEU A 164 15.44 0.45 -5.83
C LEU A 164 14.70 0.08 -4.52
N LEU A 165 15.36 0.23 -3.37
CA LEU A 165 14.78 0.02 -2.04
C LEU A 165 14.21 1.32 -1.43
N GLY A 166 14.30 2.47 -2.10
CA GLY A 166 13.93 3.76 -1.50
C GLY A 166 14.79 4.10 -0.28
N GLU A 167 16.05 3.67 -0.30
CA GLU A 167 17.07 4.04 0.68
C GLU A 167 17.92 5.17 0.11
N ASP A 168 18.26 6.13 0.96
CA ASP A 168 19.28 7.13 0.64
C ASP A 168 20.65 6.44 0.60
N ASP A 169 21.44 6.71 -0.44
CA ASP A 169 22.80 6.20 -0.55
C ASP A 169 23.79 7.00 0.32
N GLY A 170 23.31 8.08 0.95
CA GLY A 170 24.09 8.97 1.81
C GLY A 170 25.04 9.88 1.04
N VAL A 171 24.92 9.95 -0.29
CA VAL A 171 25.81 10.72 -1.16
C VAL A 171 25.05 11.90 -1.77
N ALA A 172 24.93 12.97 -0.98
CA ALA A 172 24.33 14.21 -1.44
C ALA A 172 25.09 14.78 -2.67
N GLY A 173 24.34 15.18 -3.70
CA GLY A 173 24.87 15.97 -4.83
C GLY A 173 25.37 15.20 -6.05
N GLN A 174 25.01 13.92 -6.25
CA GLN A 174 25.34 13.17 -7.47
C GLN A 174 24.25 13.24 -8.55
N GLU A 175 24.67 13.09 -9.82
CA GLU A 175 23.81 13.07 -11.02
C GLU A 175 22.62 12.12 -10.89
N GLU A 176 21.47 12.49 -11.46
CA GLU A 176 20.29 11.62 -11.52
C GLU A 176 20.61 10.22 -12.10
N ILE A 177 19.92 9.18 -11.59
CA ILE A 177 20.02 7.85 -12.19
C ILE A 177 19.48 7.86 -13.62
N SER A 178 20.38 7.64 -14.56
CA SER A 178 20.05 7.56 -15.98
C SER A 178 19.35 6.25 -16.34
N THR A 179 18.51 6.29 -17.38
CA THR A 179 17.92 5.09 -18.00
C THR A 179 18.99 4.06 -18.39
N HIS A 180 20.16 4.51 -18.81
CA HIS A 180 21.29 3.63 -19.12
C HIS A 180 21.77 2.86 -17.89
N THR A 181 21.89 3.53 -16.74
CA THR A 181 22.28 2.90 -15.46
C THR A 181 21.30 1.80 -15.07
N ILE A 182 19.99 2.06 -15.18
CA ILE A 182 18.96 1.05 -14.91
C ILE A 182 19.09 -0.13 -15.87
N LYS A 183 19.19 0.13 -17.17
CA LYS A 183 19.36 -0.90 -18.20
C LYS A 183 20.56 -1.80 -17.94
N THR A 184 21.68 -1.21 -17.56
CA THR A 184 22.95 -1.91 -17.36
C THR A 184 22.92 -2.75 -16.09
N TYR A 185 22.50 -2.16 -14.96
CA TYR A 185 22.72 -2.78 -13.66
C TYR A 185 21.50 -3.43 -13.02
N TYR A 186 20.26 -3.10 -13.43
CA TYR A 186 19.07 -3.71 -12.84
C TYR A 186 19.09 -5.25 -12.93
N PRO A 187 19.37 -5.88 -14.10
CA PRO A 187 19.42 -7.34 -14.19
C PRO A 187 20.48 -7.94 -13.27
N GLU A 188 21.68 -7.35 -13.22
CA GLU A 188 22.80 -7.82 -12.38
C GLU A 188 22.50 -7.68 -10.87
N ILE A 189 21.70 -6.70 -10.47
CA ILE A 189 21.27 -6.51 -9.09
C ILE A 189 20.28 -7.62 -8.72
N ILE A 190 19.24 -7.82 -9.53
CA ILE A 190 18.22 -8.84 -9.24
C ILE A 190 18.83 -10.25 -9.22
N GLU A 191 19.71 -10.57 -10.17
CA GLU A 191 20.42 -11.86 -10.21
C GLU A 191 21.31 -12.06 -8.97
N ALA A 192 22.01 -11.01 -8.52
CA ALA A 192 22.84 -11.08 -7.33
C ALA A 192 22.02 -11.31 -6.04
N VAL A 193 20.87 -10.64 -5.93
CA VAL A 193 19.94 -10.81 -4.80
C VAL A 193 19.33 -12.22 -4.82
N ALA A 194 18.87 -12.68 -5.99
CA ALA A 194 18.32 -14.02 -6.17
C ALA A 194 19.33 -15.11 -5.79
N ALA A 195 20.57 -14.98 -6.25
CA ALA A 195 21.63 -15.94 -5.93
C ALA A 195 22.02 -15.94 -4.43
N HIS A 196 21.84 -14.83 -3.73
CA HIS A 196 22.20 -14.71 -2.31
C HIS A 196 21.08 -15.16 -1.36
N SER A 197 19.82 -14.79 -1.65
CA SER A 197 18.71 -14.95 -0.71
C SER A 197 17.38 -15.37 -1.38
N GLY A 198 17.40 -15.85 -2.62
CA GLY A 198 16.18 -16.19 -3.38
C GLY A 198 15.21 -17.11 -2.64
N GLU A 199 15.70 -18.21 -2.08
CA GLU A 199 14.88 -19.17 -1.31
C GLU A 199 14.29 -18.56 -0.03
N GLN A 200 15.08 -17.76 0.70
CA GLN A 200 14.61 -17.07 1.90
C GLN A 200 13.52 -16.05 1.55
N ILE A 201 13.75 -15.24 0.50
CA ILE A 201 12.78 -14.26 0.01
C ILE A 201 11.50 -14.96 -0.41
N ARG A 202 11.59 -16.10 -1.12
CA ARG A 202 10.41 -16.89 -1.52
C ARG A 202 9.58 -17.30 -0.31
N THR A 203 10.23 -17.84 0.72
CA THR A 203 9.57 -18.27 1.95
C THR A 203 8.86 -17.12 2.65
N LEU A 204 9.54 -15.97 2.80
CA LEU A 204 8.97 -14.77 3.41
C LEU A 204 7.82 -14.20 2.59
N MET A 205 7.93 -14.23 1.26
CA MET A 205 6.85 -13.82 0.35
C MET A 205 5.62 -14.69 0.47
N SER A 206 5.76 -16.02 0.49
CA SER A 206 4.62 -16.94 0.71
C SER A 206 3.96 -16.71 2.08
N GLY A 207 4.75 -16.32 3.09
CA GLY A 207 4.23 -15.91 4.39
C GLY A 207 3.45 -14.59 4.36
N LEU A 208 3.89 -13.60 3.58
CA LEU A 208 3.22 -12.29 3.44
C LEU A 208 2.02 -12.31 2.49
N MET A 209 2.07 -13.19 1.49
CA MET A 209 1.13 -13.34 0.39
C MET A 209 0.71 -14.80 0.28
N PRO A 210 -0.03 -15.33 1.27
CA PRO A 210 -0.45 -16.73 1.22
C PRO A 210 -1.40 -16.95 0.04
N ASP A 211 -1.21 -18.04 -0.71
CA ASP A 211 -2.08 -18.46 -1.81
C ASP A 211 -3.52 -18.76 -1.36
N THR A 212 -3.74 -18.83 -0.05
CA THR A 212 -5.03 -19.06 0.62
C THR A 212 -5.66 -17.77 1.16
N GLY A 213 -5.42 -16.61 0.52
CA GLY A 213 -6.18 -15.39 0.78
C GLY A 213 -7.70 -15.62 0.64
N PRO A 214 -8.55 -14.69 1.13
CA PRO A 214 -10.00 -14.83 1.04
C PRO A 214 -10.42 -15.13 -0.40
N LYS A 215 -10.94 -16.35 -0.62
CA LYS A 215 -11.19 -16.93 -1.96
C LYS A 215 -12.27 -16.22 -2.77
N THR A 216 -12.97 -15.26 -2.17
CA THR A 216 -14.04 -14.49 -2.80
C THR A 216 -13.94 -13.01 -2.44
N ALA A 217 -14.34 -12.14 -3.37
CA ALA A 217 -14.45 -10.71 -3.14
C ALA A 217 -15.35 -10.38 -1.92
N GLU A 218 -16.37 -11.20 -1.67
CA GLU A 218 -17.25 -11.08 -0.50
C GLU A 218 -16.51 -11.36 0.82
N LEU A 219 -15.64 -12.37 0.87
CA LEU A 219 -14.81 -12.65 2.04
C LEU A 219 -13.74 -11.57 2.26
N ALA A 220 -13.18 -11.00 1.19
CA ALA A 220 -12.25 -9.86 1.26
C ALA A 220 -12.95 -8.57 1.76
N VAL A 221 -14.19 -8.33 1.30
CA VAL A 221 -15.06 -7.25 1.81
C VAL A 221 -15.42 -7.48 3.27
N LEU A 222 -15.73 -8.71 3.69
CA LEU A 222 -16.04 -9.05 5.09
C LEU A 222 -14.81 -8.96 6.01
N TYR A 223 -13.60 -9.20 5.51
CA TYR A 223 -12.39 -9.24 6.33
C TYR A 223 -12.00 -7.86 6.89
N HIS A 224 -12.29 -6.78 6.15
CA HIS A 224 -11.83 -5.42 6.50
C HIS A 224 -12.85 -4.29 6.28
N ASN A 225 -13.90 -4.53 5.49
CA ASN A 225 -14.93 -3.59 5.00
C ASN A 225 -14.58 -2.09 5.12
N THR A 226 -13.43 -1.71 4.59
CA THR A 226 -12.88 -0.36 4.71
C THR A 226 -13.84 0.69 4.14
N ASP A 227 -14.59 0.35 3.09
CA ASP A 227 -15.61 1.22 2.50
C ASP A 227 -16.77 1.50 3.46
N LEU A 228 -17.35 0.46 4.08
CA LEU A 228 -18.41 0.65 5.09
C LEU A 228 -17.89 1.44 6.28
N LEU A 229 -16.67 1.14 6.72
CA LEU A 229 -16.01 1.85 7.80
C LEU A 229 -15.84 3.36 7.49
N LEU A 230 -15.44 3.71 6.26
CA LEU A 230 -15.34 5.10 5.83
C LEU A 230 -16.71 5.79 5.75
N ARG A 231 -17.76 5.10 5.30
CA ARG A 231 -19.13 5.64 5.29
C ARG A 231 -19.64 5.93 6.70
N GLU A 232 -19.42 5.01 7.64
CA GLU A 232 -19.80 5.23 9.04
C GLU A 232 -18.94 6.34 9.68
N TYR A 233 -17.65 6.42 9.35
CA TYR A 233 -16.80 7.54 9.73
C TYR A 233 -17.37 8.88 9.23
N ALA A 234 -17.74 8.99 7.94
CA ALA A 234 -18.29 10.21 7.37
C ALA A 234 -19.62 10.59 8.03
N ARG A 235 -20.49 9.61 8.30
CA ARG A 235 -21.73 9.81 9.06
C ARG A 235 -21.45 10.34 10.47
N ILE A 236 -20.47 9.75 11.16
CA ILE A 236 -20.05 10.16 12.51
C ILE A 236 -19.53 11.60 12.46
N VAL A 237 -18.59 11.93 11.57
CA VAL A 237 -18.02 13.28 11.46
C VAL A 237 -19.11 14.32 11.23
N ARG A 238 -20.03 14.08 10.29
CA ARG A 238 -21.16 14.97 10.04
C ARG A 238 -22.05 15.13 11.28
N GLY A 239 -22.40 14.02 11.95
CA GLY A 239 -23.20 14.03 13.17
C GLY A 239 -22.48 14.73 14.34
N TYR A 240 -21.17 14.56 14.46
CA TYR A 240 -20.33 15.19 15.48
C TYR A 240 -20.12 16.68 15.20
N CYS A 241 -20.01 17.10 13.94
CA CYS A 241 -19.97 18.51 13.54
C CYS A 241 -21.33 19.21 13.76
N ALA A 242 -22.45 18.49 13.57
CA ALA A 242 -23.80 19.02 13.77
C ALA A 242 -24.25 19.03 15.25
N ASP A 243 -23.90 18.01 16.03
CA ASP A 243 -24.35 17.81 17.42
C ASP A 243 -23.20 17.84 18.47
N GLY A 244 -21.97 18.19 18.08
CA GLY A 244 -20.81 18.24 18.99
C GLY A 244 -21.00 19.18 20.19
N GLN A 245 -21.86 20.20 20.06
CA GLN A 245 -22.30 21.04 21.17
C GLN A 245 -23.27 20.34 22.14
N LYS A 246 -24.06 19.35 21.69
CA LYS A 246 -24.97 18.56 22.55
C LYS A 246 -24.28 17.43 23.30
N LEU A 247 -23.24 16.82 22.72
CA LEU A 247 -22.46 15.77 23.39
C LEU A 247 -21.62 16.32 24.56
N LEU A 248 -21.12 17.55 24.44
CA LEU A 248 -20.35 18.24 25.49
C LEU A 248 -21.23 19.02 26.49
N GLY A 249 -22.52 19.22 26.19
CA GLY A 249 -23.41 20.11 26.94
C GLY A 249 -24.75 19.49 27.33
N ALA A 250 -24.78 18.52 28.26
CA ALA A 250 -26.02 18.19 28.99
C ALA A 250 -25.73 17.60 30.39
N ARG A 251 -26.43 18.14 31.39
CA ARG A 251 -26.25 18.05 32.85
C ARG A 251 -26.42 16.64 33.49
N GLU A 252 -25.75 16.51 34.65
CA GLU A 252 -25.88 15.61 35.82
C GLU A 252 -25.33 14.15 35.84
N ASN A 253 -24.12 14.07 36.43
CA ASN A 253 -23.66 13.28 37.60
C ASN A 253 -23.53 11.75 37.64
N ARG A 254 -23.88 10.97 36.60
CA ARG A 254 -23.31 9.60 36.41
C ARG A 254 -23.26 9.19 34.94
N TYR A 255 -24.19 9.70 34.14
CA TYR A 255 -24.19 9.57 32.69
C TYR A 255 -23.08 10.38 32.00
N ILE A 256 -22.49 11.35 32.70
CA ILE A 256 -21.40 12.20 32.17
C ILE A 256 -20.13 11.37 31.95
N GLU A 257 -19.76 10.48 32.87
CA GLU A 257 -18.53 9.68 32.74
C GLU A 257 -18.63 8.69 31.57
N GLN A 258 -19.72 7.93 31.47
CA GLN A 258 -19.94 7.02 30.33
C GLN A 258 -20.06 7.76 28.99
N ARG A 259 -20.71 8.92 28.95
CA ARG A 259 -20.77 9.74 27.71
C ARG A 259 -19.41 10.34 27.36
N ARG A 260 -18.63 10.77 28.35
CA ARG A 260 -17.27 11.27 28.17
C ARG A 260 -16.35 10.16 27.66
N GLU A 261 -16.43 8.96 28.23
CA GLU A 261 -15.75 7.76 27.72
C GLU A 261 -16.14 7.48 26.27
N GLN A 262 -17.44 7.49 25.92
CA GLN A 262 -17.90 7.27 24.55
C GLN A 262 -17.41 8.34 23.58
N SER A 263 -17.45 9.62 23.97
CA SER A 263 -16.95 10.74 23.16
C SER A 263 -15.44 10.66 22.94
N VAL A 264 -14.67 10.25 23.96
CA VAL A 264 -13.22 10.01 23.84
C VAL A 264 -12.95 8.94 22.79
N LEU A 265 -13.67 7.83 22.84
CA LEU A 265 -13.48 6.70 21.92
C LEU A 265 -13.88 7.03 20.48
N VAL A 266 -14.96 7.80 20.29
CA VAL A 266 -15.34 8.31 18.97
C VAL A 266 -14.28 9.26 18.42
N ALA A 267 -13.70 10.12 19.27
CA ALA A 267 -12.60 11.00 18.86
C ALA A 267 -11.34 10.20 18.48
N GLU A 268 -11.00 9.14 19.22
CA GLU A 268 -9.87 8.24 18.90
C GLU A 268 -10.09 7.51 17.57
N TYR A 269 -11.28 6.99 17.34
CA TYR A 269 -11.64 6.38 16.07
C TYR A 269 -11.49 7.37 14.90
N VAL A 270 -12.00 8.59 15.07
CA VAL A 270 -11.86 9.65 14.04
C VAL A 270 -10.38 9.97 13.79
N LYS A 271 -9.57 10.09 14.85
CA LYS A 271 -8.13 10.34 14.73
C LYS A 271 -7.39 9.20 14.05
N LEU A 272 -7.74 7.94 14.35
CA LEU A 272 -7.16 6.77 13.71
C LEU A 272 -7.41 6.78 12.20
N ILE A 273 -8.66 7.03 11.77
CA ILE A 273 -9.00 7.06 10.34
C ILE A 273 -8.33 8.24 9.65
N ARG A 274 -8.41 9.45 10.22
CA ARG A 274 -7.74 10.63 9.65
C ARG A 274 -6.23 10.46 9.57
N GLY A 275 -5.61 9.93 10.64
CA GLY A 275 -4.18 9.66 10.68
C GLY A 275 -3.77 8.64 9.62
N ALA A 276 -4.54 7.55 9.46
CA ALA A 276 -4.31 6.57 8.42
C ALA A 276 -4.45 7.16 7.00
N VAL A 277 -5.43 8.04 6.76
CA VAL A 277 -5.58 8.78 5.50
C VAL A 277 -4.40 9.72 5.28
N GLU A 278 -4.04 10.52 6.26
CA GLU A 278 -2.92 11.47 6.22
C GLU A 278 -1.59 10.79 5.89
N MET A 279 -1.32 9.62 6.46
CA MET A 279 -0.14 8.83 6.12
C MET A 279 -0.06 8.51 4.63
N THR A 280 -1.18 8.34 3.92
CA THR A 280 -1.14 7.99 2.49
C THR A 280 -0.63 9.10 1.57
N LYS A 281 -0.40 10.33 2.08
CA LYS A 281 0.17 11.45 1.31
C LYS A 281 1.52 11.10 0.68
N ASP A 282 2.34 10.32 1.38
CA ASP A 282 3.67 9.92 0.93
C ASP A 282 3.72 8.45 0.47
N PHE A 283 2.56 7.85 0.17
CA PHE A 283 2.50 6.48 -0.35
C PHE A 283 3.28 6.38 -1.68
N PRO A 284 4.22 5.43 -1.80
CA PRO A 284 5.09 5.35 -2.96
C PRO A 284 4.32 5.02 -4.25
N GLY A 285 4.74 5.60 -5.37
CA GLY A 285 4.13 5.38 -6.68
C GLY A 285 2.76 6.04 -6.89
N SER A 286 2.13 6.62 -5.85
CA SER A 286 0.95 7.46 -6.01
C SER A 286 1.37 8.92 -6.15
N ARG A 287 0.90 9.62 -7.20
CA ARG A 287 1.11 11.08 -7.35
C ARG A 287 0.17 11.88 -6.43
N GLY A 288 -0.06 11.40 -5.21
CA GLY A 288 -1.07 11.93 -4.29
C GLY A 288 -2.51 11.52 -4.60
N ASP A 289 -2.74 10.74 -5.67
CA ASP A 289 -4.09 10.30 -6.08
C ASP A 289 -4.80 9.47 -5.00
N ILE A 290 -4.05 8.61 -4.29
CA ILE A 290 -4.62 7.76 -3.23
C ILE A 290 -5.11 8.62 -2.07
N TYR A 291 -4.26 9.53 -1.57
CA TYR A 291 -4.64 10.47 -0.53
C TYR A 291 -5.85 11.31 -0.96
N THR A 292 -5.80 11.89 -2.16
CA THR A 292 -6.86 12.75 -2.69
C THR A 292 -8.22 12.03 -2.73
N VAL A 293 -8.24 10.76 -3.15
CA VAL A 293 -9.46 9.96 -3.15
C VAL A 293 -9.93 9.63 -1.73
N LEU A 294 -9.03 9.28 -0.81
CA LEU A 294 -9.38 9.01 0.58
C LEU A 294 -9.88 10.26 1.31
N ASP A 295 -9.27 11.41 1.08
CA ASP A 295 -9.68 12.71 1.63
C ASP A 295 -11.09 13.07 1.15
N ALA A 296 -11.38 12.88 -0.14
CA ALA A 296 -12.74 13.06 -0.66
C ALA A 296 -13.75 12.11 -0.02
N LEU A 297 -13.40 10.83 0.16
CA LEU A 297 -14.26 9.83 0.81
C LEU A 297 -14.48 10.11 2.31
N THR A 298 -13.56 10.82 2.95
CA THR A 298 -13.62 11.17 4.38
C THR A 298 -14.05 12.62 4.66
N SER A 299 -14.35 13.37 3.60
CA SER A 299 -14.85 14.74 3.70
C SER A 299 -16.25 14.81 4.33
N ASP A 300 -16.58 15.95 4.93
CA ASP A 300 -17.90 16.15 5.52
C ASP A 300 -19.01 16.05 4.46
N GLY A 301 -20.04 15.25 4.76
CA GLY A 301 -21.15 14.97 3.84
C GLY A 301 -20.80 14.05 2.65
N SER A 302 -19.62 13.43 2.61
CA SER A 302 -19.22 12.50 1.53
C SER A 302 -20.17 11.31 1.40
N ASP A 303 -20.78 10.85 2.48
CA ASP A 303 -21.72 9.72 2.50
C ASP A 303 -23.07 10.02 1.80
N GLN A 304 -23.34 11.29 1.48
CA GLN A 304 -24.51 11.71 0.68
C GLN A 304 -24.17 11.92 -0.80
N LYS A 305 -22.89 11.83 -1.17
CA LYS A 305 -22.42 12.08 -2.53
C LYS A 305 -22.24 10.77 -3.28
N THR A 306 -22.53 10.80 -4.56
CA THR A 306 -22.21 9.73 -5.50
C THR A 306 -20.72 9.73 -5.83
N ASP A 307 -20.18 8.58 -6.28
CA ASP A 307 -18.79 8.49 -6.75
C ASP A 307 -18.51 9.49 -7.90
N ALA A 308 -19.51 9.85 -8.70
CA ALA A 308 -19.39 10.86 -9.76
C ALA A 308 -19.31 12.31 -9.24
N GLU A 309 -19.94 12.59 -8.10
CA GLU A 309 -19.80 13.88 -7.41
C GLU A 309 -18.44 14.01 -6.75
N LEU A 310 -18.02 12.98 -6.01
CA LEU A 310 -16.69 12.93 -5.40
C LEU A 310 -15.57 13.02 -6.46
N ALA A 311 -15.71 12.31 -7.59
CA ALA A 311 -14.76 12.40 -8.69
C ALA A 311 -14.60 13.83 -9.24
N ARG A 312 -15.69 14.62 -9.30
CA ARG A 312 -15.64 16.01 -9.75
C ARG A 312 -14.89 16.91 -8.77
N GLU A 313 -15.07 16.69 -7.47
CA GLU A 313 -14.40 17.46 -6.42
C GLU A 313 -12.88 17.30 -6.46
N VAL A 314 -12.40 16.12 -6.86
CA VAL A 314 -10.97 15.82 -7.00
C VAL A 314 -10.44 15.97 -8.42
N CYS A 315 -11.22 16.56 -9.33
CA CYS A 315 -10.85 16.77 -10.74
C CYS A 315 -10.47 15.47 -11.50
N MET A 316 -11.14 14.35 -11.20
CA MET A 316 -10.94 13.06 -11.88
C MET A 316 -12.16 12.68 -12.72
N SER A 317 -11.96 11.84 -13.74
CA SER A 317 -13.08 11.16 -14.40
C SER A 317 -13.68 10.10 -13.47
N ALA A 318 -14.99 9.84 -13.57
CA ALA A 318 -15.65 8.83 -12.73
C ALA A 318 -14.99 7.44 -12.86
N ALA A 319 -14.54 7.06 -14.07
CA ALA A 319 -13.82 5.81 -14.30
C ALA A 319 -12.44 5.80 -13.62
N SER A 320 -11.71 6.92 -13.64
CA SER A 320 -10.43 7.02 -12.95
C SER A 320 -10.60 6.99 -11.43
N PHE A 321 -11.61 7.71 -10.91
CA PHE A 321 -11.94 7.73 -9.50
C PHE A 321 -12.34 6.35 -9.00
N SER A 322 -13.22 5.63 -9.69
CA SER A 322 -13.64 4.28 -9.29
C SER A 322 -12.45 3.30 -9.21
N ARG A 323 -11.53 3.37 -10.18
CA ARG A 323 -10.32 2.55 -10.19
C ARG A 323 -9.36 2.92 -9.05
N GLU A 324 -9.12 4.21 -8.82
CA GLU A 324 -8.24 4.65 -7.72
C GLU A 324 -8.89 4.44 -6.35
N LYS A 325 -10.21 4.52 -6.22
CA LYS A 325 -10.96 4.20 -5.00
C LYS A 325 -10.68 2.78 -4.53
N GLY A 326 -10.71 1.80 -5.44
CA GLY A 326 -10.36 0.42 -5.08
C GLY A 326 -8.95 0.30 -4.51
N ARG A 327 -7.97 0.97 -5.13
CA ARG A 327 -6.58 0.98 -4.66
C ARG A 327 -6.40 1.68 -3.33
N ALA A 328 -7.04 2.84 -3.19
CA ALA A 328 -7.02 3.65 -2.00
C ALA A 328 -7.57 2.90 -0.79
N LEU A 329 -8.70 2.19 -0.97
CA LEU A 329 -9.29 1.35 0.07
C LEU A 329 -8.39 0.16 0.44
N SER A 330 -7.70 -0.44 -0.54
CA SER A 330 -6.73 -1.50 -0.28
C SER A 330 -5.54 -1.00 0.54
N VAL A 331 -4.96 0.15 0.19
CA VAL A 331 -3.84 0.76 0.93
C VAL A 331 -4.28 1.15 2.35
N LEU A 332 -5.45 1.78 2.48
CA LEU A 332 -6.00 2.15 3.78
C LEU A 332 -6.29 0.91 4.65
N GLY A 333 -6.82 -0.16 4.05
CA GLY A 333 -7.03 -1.44 4.71
C GLY A 333 -5.73 -2.05 5.24
N ALA A 334 -4.65 -1.98 4.46
CA ALA A 334 -3.33 -2.44 4.89
C ALA A 334 -2.80 -1.65 6.09
N VAL A 335 -2.93 -0.31 6.07
CA VAL A 335 -2.52 0.58 7.18
C VAL A 335 -3.28 0.27 8.46
N LEU A 336 -4.61 0.17 8.37
CA LEU A 336 -5.47 -0.03 9.53
C LEU A 336 -5.34 -1.43 10.11
N TRP A 337 -5.34 -2.46 9.26
CA TRP A 337 -5.57 -3.83 9.71
C TRP A 337 -4.36 -4.76 9.57
N GLY A 338 -3.35 -4.41 8.77
CA GLY A 338 -2.27 -5.34 8.45
C GLY A 338 -2.81 -6.58 7.72
N CYS A 339 -3.34 -6.38 6.51
CA CYS A 339 -3.88 -7.43 5.65
C CYS A 339 -2.78 -8.10 4.81
N ASP A 340 -3.08 -9.19 4.10
CA ASP A 340 -2.10 -9.80 3.18
C ASP A 340 -1.55 -8.80 2.13
N ALA A 341 -0.31 -9.03 1.71
CA ALA A 341 0.39 -8.12 0.79
C ALA A 341 0.03 -8.34 -0.69
N ASN A 342 -0.96 -9.19 -1.01
CA ASN A 342 -1.39 -9.38 -2.40
C ASN A 342 -1.99 -8.09 -2.95
N ALA A 343 -2.75 -7.38 -2.12
CA ALA A 343 -3.33 -6.10 -2.49
C ALA A 343 -2.29 -5.08 -3.00
N LEU A 344 -1.07 -5.09 -2.45
CA LEU A 344 0.03 -4.23 -2.90
C LEU A 344 0.65 -4.72 -4.22
N THR A 345 0.69 -6.03 -4.44
CA THR A 345 1.13 -6.61 -5.72
C THR A 345 0.16 -6.23 -6.83
N ASP A 346 -1.14 -6.28 -6.56
CA ASP A 346 -2.19 -5.93 -7.53
C ASP A 346 -2.12 -4.47 -7.97
N LEU A 347 -1.54 -3.57 -7.16
CA LEU A 347 -1.32 -2.17 -7.56
C LEU A 347 -0.24 -2.03 -8.63
N LEU A 348 0.69 -3.00 -8.70
CA LEU A 348 1.77 -3.03 -9.68
C LEU A 348 1.31 -3.58 -11.04
N ILE A 349 0.22 -4.35 -11.04
CA ILE A 349 -0.49 -4.88 -12.21
C ILE A 349 -1.53 -3.83 -12.67
#